data_AF-W2UIH5-F1
#
_entry.id   AF-W2UIH5-F1
#
_cell.length_a   1.000
_cell.length_b   1.000
_cell.length_c   1.000
_cell.angle_alpha   90.00
_cell.angle_beta   90.00
_cell.angle_gamma   90.00
#
_symmetry.space_group_name_H-M   'P 1'
#
loop_
_entity.id
_entity.type
_entity.pdbx_description
1 polymer ?
#
loop_
_entity_poly.entity_id
_entity_poly.type
_entity_poly.pdbx_seq_one_letter_code
_entity_poly.pdbx_strand_id
1 'polypeptide(L)'
;MSAYNSVKSQTHNAHPSIAAWGDTLKPGMKAVAISRDLLKKGISHNTPIKIDGMDGIYLVKDKMHSRHRNNMDLYMGTDVQKAIEFGRQQKTIWYGVPKKK
;
A
#
# COMPACT_ATOMS: atom_id res chain seq x y z
N MET A 1 -2.03 -6.19 -9.07
CA MET A 1 -1.90 -4.99 -8.21
C MET A 1 -2.98 -4.00 -8.62
N SER A 2 -3.58 -3.32 -7.65
CA SER A 2 -4.50 -2.19 -7.87
C SER A 2 -3.89 -0.91 -7.26
N ALA A 3 -4.48 0.25 -7.52
CA ALA A 3 -4.12 1.50 -6.86
C ALA A 3 -5.34 2.06 -6.13
N TYR A 4 -5.11 2.61 -4.94
CA TYR A 4 -6.11 3.32 -4.13
C TYR A 4 -5.59 4.71 -3.75
N ASN A 5 -6.52 5.66 -3.68
CA ASN A 5 -6.24 7.06 -3.32
C ASN A 5 -7.06 7.46 -2.09
N SER A 6 -6.54 8.42 -1.33
CA SER A 6 -7.27 9.05 -0.23
C SER A 6 -7.70 10.44 -0.66
N VAL A 7 -8.81 10.53 -1.39
CA VAL A 7 -9.39 11.83 -1.74
C VAL A 7 -10.09 12.40 -0.49
N LYS A 8 -9.83 13.68 -0.20
CA LYS A 8 -10.42 14.45 0.92
C LYS A 8 -11.95 14.41 1.00
N SER A 9 -12.66 14.05 -0.08
CA SER A 9 -14.13 13.97 -0.08
C SER A 9 -14.69 12.80 0.73
N GLN A 10 -13.86 11.87 1.20
CA GLN A 10 -14.23 10.80 2.14
C GLN A 10 -13.69 11.01 3.58
N THR A 11 -13.16 12.18 3.92
CA THR A 11 -12.72 12.46 5.30
C THR A 11 -13.71 13.39 5.99
N HIS A 12 -14.70 12.81 6.69
CA HIS A 12 -15.39 13.56 7.75
C HIS A 12 -14.40 13.79 8.91
N ASN A 13 -14.49 14.98 9.50
CA ASN A 13 -13.64 15.53 10.55
C ASN A 13 -13.11 14.52 11.59
N ALA A 14 -11.84 14.73 11.96
CA ALA A 14 -11.07 14.12 13.06
C ALA A 14 -10.24 12.86 12.72
N HIS A 15 -9.04 13.09 12.15
CA HIS A 15 -7.90 12.16 11.93
C HIS A 15 -7.88 11.38 10.60
N PRO A 16 -7.48 12.01 9.47
CA PRO A 16 -7.61 11.46 8.12
C PRO A 16 -6.48 10.52 7.68
N SER A 17 -5.68 9.95 8.59
CA SER A 17 -4.38 9.39 8.17
C SER A 17 -3.87 8.21 8.98
N ILE A 18 -4.68 7.56 9.82
CA ILE A 18 -4.18 6.46 10.66
C ILE A 18 -4.35 5.14 9.88
N ALA A 19 -3.26 4.59 9.34
CA ALA A 19 -3.26 3.24 8.78
C ALA A 19 -3.57 2.21 9.88
N ALA A 20 -3.98 0.98 9.54
CA ALA A 20 -4.38 -0.03 10.54
C ALA A 20 -3.28 -0.42 11.56
N TRP A 21 -2.05 0.08 11.38
CA TRP A 21 -0.92 -0.07 12.28
C TRP A 21 -0.51 1.21 13.03
N GLY A 22 -1.31 2.28 12.97
CA GLY A 22 -1.06 3.53 13.69
C GLY A 22 -0.19 4.55 12.95
N ASP A 23 0.26 4.23 11.73
CA ASP A 23 1.07 5.14 10.92
C ASP A 23 0.25 6.31 10.38
N THR A 24 0.80 7.53 10.48
CA THR A 24 0.24 8.72 9.81
C THR A 24 0.64 8.72 8.34
N LEU A 25 -0.31 8.38 7.46
CA LEU A 25 -0.13 8.49 6.00
C LEU A 25 -0.09 9.97 5.59
N LYS A 26 1.04 10.42 5.04
CA LYS A 26 1.16 11.76 4.44
C LYS A 26 1.04 11.65 2.91
N PRO A 27 0.39 12.62 2.23
CA PRO A 27 0.42 12.69 0.78
C PRO A 27 1.87 12.68 0.26
N GLY A 28 2.16 11.84 -0.75
CA GLY A 28 3.52 11.62 -1.27
C GLY A 28 4.29 10.46 -0.61
N MET A 29 3.73 9.81 0.42
CA MET A 29 4.33 8.62 1.01
C MET A 29 4.23 7.42 0.05
N LYS A 30 5.35 6.73 -0.16
CA LYS A 30 5.41 5.46 -0.91
C LYS A 30 4.90 4.33 -0.02
N ALA A 31 3.59 4.13 0.01
CA ALA A 31 2.93 3.14 0.86
C ALA A 31 2.15 2.11 0.03
N VAL A 32 2.03 0.89 0.55
CA VAL A 32 1.18 -0.16 -0.03
C VAL A 32 0.33 -0.83 1.04
N ALA A 33 -0.85 -1.30 0.64
CA ALA A 33 -1.71 -2.17 1.40
C ALA A 33 -1.65 -3.59 0.85
N ILE A 34 -1.58 -4.60 1.72
CA ILE A 34 -1.49 -6.01 1.29
C ILE A 34 -2.68 -6.84 1.79
N SER A 35 -3.01 -7.91 1.08
CA SER A 35 -3.99 -8.87 1.56
C SER A 35 -3.45 -9.71 2.73
N ARG A 36 -4.35 -10.18 3.61
CA ARG A 36 -3.99 -10.91 4.84
C ARG A 36 -3.26 -12.25 4.59
N ASP A 37 -3.39 -12.84 3.42
CA ASP A 37 -2.65 -14.04 3.02
C ASP A 37 -1.20 -13.73 2.63
N LEU A 38 -0.90 -12.56 2.07
CA LEU A 38 0.49 -12.10 1.88
C LEU A 38 1.17 -11.83 3.21
N LEU A 39 0.42 -11.36 4.21
CA LEU A 39 0.89 -11.23 5.59
C LEU A 39 1.38 -12.56 6.17
N LYS A 40 0.62 -13.63 5.94
CA LYS A 40 0.99 -14.99 6.36
C LYS A 40 2.21 -15.54 5.61
N LYS A 41 2.50 -15.05 4.41
CA LYS A 41 3.68 -15.42 3.61
C LYS A 41 4.96 -14.69 4.04
N GLY A 42 4.90 -13.80 5.04
CA GLY A 42 6.05 -13.10 5.59
C GLY A 42 6.20 -11.64 5.16
N ILE A 43 5.29 -11.13 4.31
CA ILE A 43 5.25 -9.70 3.97
C ILE A 43 4.50 -8.97 5.10
N SER A 44 5.22 -8.31 6.00
CA SER A 44 4.65 -7.71 7.21
C SER A 44 4.76 -6.19 7.25
N HIS A 45 4.42 -5.58 8.38
CA HIS A 45 4.51 -4.13 8.57
C HIS A 45 5.92 -3.61 8.31
N ASN A 46 6.02 -2.47 7.60
CA ASN A 46 7.26 -1.83 7.19
C ASN A 46 8.16 -2.70 6.28
N THR A 47 7.63 -3.78 5.71
CA THR A 47 8.36 -4.54 4.70
C THR A 47 8.61 -3.62 3.50
N PRO A 48 9.87 -3.44 3.07
CA PRO A 48 10.19 -2.68 1.88
C PRO A 48 9.82 -3.50 0.64
N ILE A 49 9.05 -2.88 -0.25
CA ILE A 49 8.57 -3.44 -1.50
C ILE A 49 9.15 -2.62 -2.66
N LYS A 50 9.77 -3.29 -3.61
CA LYS A 50 10.12 -2.72 -4.91
C LYS A 50 9.13 -3.25 -5.93
N ILE A 51 8.60 -2.36 -6.77
CA ILE A 51 7.58 -2.69 -7.77
C ILE A 51 8.20 -2.49 -9.15
N ASP A 52 7.99 -3.45 -10.04
CA ASP A 52 8.52 -3.37 -11.40
C ASP A 52 7.93 -2.20 -12.21
N GLY A 53 8.81 -1.43 -12.85
CA GLY A 53 8.45 -0.21 -13.58
C GLY A 53 7.95 0.94 -12.70
N MET A 54 8.25 0.93 -11.39
CA MET A 54 7.97 2.06 -10.50
C MET A 54 9.21 2.47 -9.73
N ASP A 55 9.41 3.79 -9.61
CA ASP A 55 10.60 4.29 -8.95
C ASP A 55 10.48 4.30 -7.43
N GLY A 56 11.53 3.80 -6.78
CA GLY A 56 11.75 3.81 -5.34
C GLY A 56 11.21 2.59 -4.59
N ILE A 57 11.25 2.71 -3.27
CA ILE A 57 10.86 1.65 -2.33
C ILE A 57 9.56 2.08 -1.65
N TYR A 58 8.60 1.17 -1.64
CA TYR A 58 7.32 1.32 -0.99
C TYR A 58 7.31 0.55 0.33
N LEU A 59 6.67 1.07 1.36
CA LEU A 59 6.54 0.38 2.63
C LEU A 59 5.13 -0.17 2.78
N VAL A 60 5.03 -1.41 3.27
CA VAL A 60 3.73 -1.95 3.69
C VAL A 60 3.28 -1.18 4.93
N LYS A 61 2.18 -0.45 4.79
CA LYS A 61 1.63 0.40 5.85
C LYS A 61 0.21 0.01 6.24
N ASP A 62 -0.46 -0.80 5.43
CA ASP A 62 -1.82 -1.23 5.72
C ASP A 62 -2.11 -2.66 5.25
N LYS A 63 -3.23 -3.21 5.74
CA LYS A 63 -3.77 -4.51 5.33
C LYS A 63 -5.19 -4.36 4.80
N MET A 64 -5.48 -5.03 3.70
CA MET A 64 -6.81 -5.05 3.10
C MET A 64 -7.80 -5.88 3.92
N HIS A 65 -9.10 -5.64 3.72
CA HIS A 65 -10.19 -6.47 4.24
C HIS A 65 -10.01 -7.96 3.89
N SER A 66 -10.49 -8.86 4.76
CA SER A 66 -10.23 -10.31 4.71
C SER A 66 -10.81 -11.01 3.48
N ARG A 67 -11.67 -10.34 2.71
CA ARG A 67 -12.20 -10.82 1.43
C ARG A 67 -11.16 -10.79 0.31
N HIS A 68 -10.14 -9.93 0.41
CA HIS A 68 -9.09 -9.82 -0.60
C HIS A 68 -8.03 -10.91 -0.38
N ARG A 69 -7.55 -11.49 -1.47
CA ARG A 69 -6.57 -12.60 -1.51
C ARG A 69 -5.58 -12.35 -2.63
N ASN A 70 -4.30 -12.63 -2.39
CA ASN A 70 -3.16 -12.40 -3.29
C ASN A 70 -3.17 -11.02 -3.98
N ASN A 71 -3.60 -9.98 -3.25
CA ASN A 71 -3.76 -8.63 -3.78
C ASN A 71 -2.91 -7.62 -3.01
N MET A 72 -2.46 -6.60 -3.72
CA MET A 72 -1.74 -5.44 -3.19
C MET A 72 -2.33 -4.18 -3.81
N ASP A 73 -2.53 -3.16 -2.98
CA ASP A 73 -2.97 -1.82 -3.37
C ASP A 73 -1.81 -0.87 -3.17
N LEU A 74 -1.57 -0.06 -4.18
CA LEU A 74 -0.63 1.03 -4.11
C LEU A 74 -1.32 2.31 -3.63
N TYR A 75 -0.76 2.95 -2.61
CA TYR A 75 -1.19 4.26 -2.16
C TYR A 75 -0.62 5.34 -3.08
N MET A 76 -1.50 6.04 -3.80
CA MET A 76 -1.10 7.16 -4.67
C MET A 76 -1.41 8.54 -4.07
N GLY A 77 -1.68 8.62 -2.78
CA GLY A 77 -1.99 9.90 -2.12
C GLY A 77 -3.32 10.47 -2.59
N THR A 78 -3.32 11.76 -2.96
CA THR A 78 -4.48 12.51 -3.45
C THR A 78 -4.60 12.54 -4.98
N ASP A 79 -3.64 11.95 -5.71
CA ASP A 79 -3.63 11.94 -7.17
C ASP A 79 -4.60 10.89 -7.72
N VAL A 80 -5.87 11.29 -7.86
CA VAL A 80 -6.94 10.45 -8.41
C VAL A 80 -6.65 10.03 -9.85
N GLN A 81 -6.12 10.94 -10.67
CA GLN A 81 -5.81 10.68 -12.07
C GLN A 81 -4.73 9.61 -12.22
N LYS A 82 -3.64 9.67 -11.43
CA LYS A 82 -2.61 8.64 -11.45
C LYS A 82 -3.13 7.26 -11.03
N ALA A 83 -4.04 7.21 -10.05
CA ALA A 83 -4.64 5.95 -9.64
C ALA A 83 -5.52 5.33 -10.74
N ILE A 84 -6.22 6.17 -11.51
CA ILE A 84 -7.04 5.75 -12.65
C ILE A 84 -6.15 5.28 -13.80
N GLU A 85 -5.14 6.08 -14.19
CA GLU A 85 -4.18 5.74 -15.25
C GLU A 85 -3.39 4.47 -14.92
N PHE A 86 -3.06 4.26 -13.65
CA PHE A 86 -2.36 3.06 -13.22
C PHE A 86 -3.18 1.78 -13.46
N GLY A 87 -4.50 1.84 -13.27
CA GLY A 87 -5.40 0.72 -13.50
C GLY A 87 -5.06 -0.56 -12.71
N ARG A 88 -5.73 -1.66 -13.05
CA ARG A 88 -5.40 -2.99 -12.51
C ARG A 88 -4.40 -3.66 -13.44
N GLN A 89 -3.21 -3.92 -12.93
CA GLN A 89 -2.14 -4.55 -13.70
C GLN A 89 -1.42 -5.62 -12.88
N GLN A 90 -0.95 -6.66 -13.56
CA GLN A 90 -0.06 -7.64 -12.96
C GLN A 90 1.36 -7.06 -12.96
N LYS A 91 1.98 -7.04 -11.79
CA LYS A 91 3.31 -6.48 -11.58
C LYS A 91 4.13 -7.43 -10.73
N THR A 92 5.37 -7.62 -11.13
CA THR A 92 6.37 -8.30 -10.32
C THR A 92 6.77 -7.38 -9.17
N ILE A 93 6.81 -7.92 -7.96
CA ILE A 93 7.23 -7.21 -6.77
C ILE A 93 8.35 -7.99 -6.09
N TRP A 94 9.30 -7.26 -5.53
CA TRP A 94 10.34 -7.79 -4.66
C TRP A 94 10.12 -7.22 -3.27
N TYR A 95 10.32 -8.03 -2.24
CA TYR A 95 10.17 -7.61 -0.85
C TYR A 95 11.40 -7.95 -0.04
N GLY A 96 11.80 -7.04 0.85
CA GLY A 96 12.92 -7.26 1.75
C GLY A 96 12.48 -8.00 3.01
N VAL A 97 13.08 -9.16 3.28
CA VAL A 97 12.89 -9.85 4.57
C VAL A 97 13.96 -9.35 5.54
N PRO A 98 13.61 -8.94 6.77
CA PRO A 98 14.61 -8.54 7.75
C PRO A 98 15.57 -9.71 8.03
N LYS A 99 16.87 -9.50 7.83
CA LYS A 99 17.89 -10.44 8.31
C LYS A 99 17.86 -10.41 9.84
N LYS A 100 17.53 -11.54 10.46
CA LYS A 100 17.77 -11.72 11.89
C LYS A 100 19.28 -11.54 12.13
N LYS A 101 19.63 -10.61 13.01
CA LYS A 101 20.97 -10.50 13.57
C LYS A 101 21.17 -11.59 14.62
#